data_AF-A0A8T4EFE1-F1
#
_entry.id   AF-A0A8T4EFE1-F1
#
_cell.length_a   1.000
_cell.length_b   1.000
_cell.length_c   1.000
_cell.angle_alpha   90.00
_cell.angle_beta   90.00
_cell.angle_gamma   90.00
#
_symmetry.space_group_name_H-M   'P 1'
#
loop_
_entity.id
_entity.type
_entity.pdbx_description
1 polymer ?
#
loop_
_entity_poly.entity_id
_entity_poly.type
_entity_poly.pdbx_seq_one_letter_code
_entity_poly.pdbx_strand_id
1 'polypeptide(L)'
;MQLIEIVNALGWLLLISGILLVLFSILNMSQSKETSQIKSESKGVIFLGPIPIVWGYGKKGWMIAGIIGVGLMMIWLLLYF
;
A
#
# COMPACT_ATOMS: atom_id res chain seq x y z
N MET A 1 -1.76 -19.76 28.84
CA MET A 1 -0.48 -19.40 28.18
C MET A 1 -0.44 -19.89 26.73
N GLN A 2 -0.63 -21.18 26.43
CA GLN A 2 -0.61 -21.70 25.04
C GLN A 2 -1.53 -20.99 24.03
N LEU A 3 -2.77 -20.64 24.39
CA LEU A 3 -3.67 -19.93 23.48
C LEU A 3 -3.16 -18.54 23.06
N ILE A 4 -2.45 -17.85 23.97
CA ILE A 4 -1.90 -16.51 23.70
C ILE A 4 -0.74 -16.62 22.71
N GLU A 5 0.10 -17.66 22.84
CA GLU A 5 1.19 -17.94 21.92
C GLU A 5 0.69 -18.30 20.53
N ILE A 6 -0.38 -19.10 20.43
CA ILE A 6 -0.99 -19.48 19.15
C ILE A 6 -1.59 -18.25 18.45
N VAL A 7 -2.32 -17.40 19.19
CA VAL A 7 -2.90 -16.17 18.63
C VAL A 7 -1.81 -15.21 18.17
N ASN A 8 -0.73 -15.06 18.94
CA ASN A 8 0.41 -14.21 18.56
C ASN A 8 1.12 -14.73 17.30
N ALA A 9 1.38 -16.04 17.22
CA ALA A 9 1.98 -16.66 16.06
C ALA A 9 1.13 -16.47 14.79
N LEU A 10 -0.20 -16.61 14.90
CA LEU A 10 -1.13 -16.34 13.80
C LEU A 10 -1.13 -14.86 13.38
N GLY A 11 -1.05 -13.94 14.35
CA GLY A 11 -0.93 -12.51 14.08
C GLY A 11 0.30 -12.16 13.26
N TRP A 12 1.47 -12.66 13.67
CA TRP A 12 2.71 -12.48 12.90
C TRP A 12 2.65 -13.09 11.51
N LEU A 13 2.06 -14.28 11.38
CA LEU A 13 1.91 -14.97 10.09
C LEU A 13 1.02 -14.15 9.13
N LEU A 14 -0.12 -13.65 9.60
CA LEU A 14 -1.01 -12.78 8.84
C LEU A 14 -0.34 -11.46 8.45
N LEU A 15 0.40 -10.85 9.37
CA LEU A 15 1.10 -9.59 9.13
C LEU A 15 2.16 -9.75 8.03
N ILE A 16 3.01 -10.77 8.14
CA ILE A 16 4.06 -11.06 7.15
C ILE A 16 3.42 -11.38 5.79
N SER A 17 2.37 -12.19 5.78
CA SER A 17 1.63 -12.52 4.55
C SER A 17 1.04 -11.27 3.88
N GLY A 18 0.44 -10.36 4.65
CA GLY A 18 -0.11 -9.11 4.15
C GLY A 18 0.94 -8.21 3.51
N ILE A 19 2.10 -8.06 4.16
CA ILE A 19 3.23 -7.28 3.62
C ILE A 19 3.71 -7.89 2.30
N LEU A 20 3.87 -9.22 2.24
CA LEU A 20 4.31 -9.91 1.02
C LEU A 20 3.33 -9.72 -0.14
N LEU A 21 2.02 -9.79 0.11
CA LEU A 21 0.99 -9.56 -0.91
C LEU A 21 1.03 -8.13 -1.46
N VAL A 22 1.21 -7.13 -0.59
CA VAL A 22 1.33 -5.73 -1.00
C VAL A 22 2.58 -5.53 -1.86
N LEU A 23 3.73 -6.07 -1.43
CA LEU A 23 4.97 -6.01 -2.21
C LEU A 23 4.80 -6.69 -3.58
N PHE A 24 4.20 -7.87 -3.62
CA PHE A 24 3.95 -8.60 -4.87
C PHE A 24 3.02 -7.83 -5.81
N SER A 25 2.00 -7.17 -5.27
CA SER A 25 1.09 -6.31 -6.03
C SER A 25 1.82 -5.10 -6.64
N ILE A 26 2.73 -4.47 -5.90
CA ILE A 26 3.53 -3.34 -6.39
C ILE A 26 4.45 -3.81 -7.52
N LEU A 27 5.10 -4.96 -7.36
CA LEU A 27 6.01 -5.52 -8.38
C LEU A 27 5.28 -5.88 -9.68
N ASN A 28 4.09 -6.48 -9.59
CA ASN A 28 3.28 -6.81 -10.78
C ASN A 28 2.72 -5.58 -11.50
N MET A 29 2.47 -4.48 -10.78
CA MET A 29 2.05 -3.21 -11.39
C MET A 29 3.09 -2.66 -12.38
N SER A 30 4.38 -2.96 -12.16
CA SER A 30 5.49 -2.46 -12.98
C SER A 30 5.59 -3.10 -14.37
N GLN A 31 4.93 -4.24 -14.64
CA GLN A 31 5.06 -4.95 -15.92
C GLN A 31 4.09 -4.47 -17.02
N SER A 32 3.11 -3.62 -16.68
CA SER A 32 2.19 -3.09 -17.68
C SER A 32 2.83 -1.89 -18.40
N LYS A 33 3.49 -2.20 -19.53
CA LYS A 33 4.19 -1.29 -20.46
C LYS A 33 3.52 0.08 -20.56
N GLU A 34 4.25 1.13 -20.17
CA GLU A 34 3.92 2.53 -20.48
C GLU A 34 4.11 2.76 -21.99
N THR A 35 3.02 2.75 -22.75
CA THR A 35 3.00 3.50 -24.01
C THR A 35 2.92 4.97 -23.63
N SER A 36 4.06 5.65 -23.76
CA SER A 36 4.25 7.08 -23.54
C SER A 36 3.40 7.92 -24.50
N GLN A 37 2.12 8.09 -24.18
CA GLN A 37 1.37 9.26 -24.60
C GLN A 37 1.19 10.12 -23.36
N ILE A 38 1.80 11.30 -23.36
CA ILE A 38 1.60 12.34 -22.35
C ILE A 38 0.13 12.80 -22.49
N LYS A 39 -0.80 11.99 -21.99
CA LYS A 39 -2.17 12.43 -21.74
C LYS A 39 -2.08 13.20 -20.44
N SER A 40 -2.46 14.48 -20.50
CA SER A 40 -2.67 15.32 -19.32
C SER A 40 -3.54 14.55 -18.33
N GLU A 41 -2.92 13.92 -17.34
CA GLU A 41 -3.66 13.29 -16.26
C GLU A 41 -4.19 14.44 -15.40
N SER A 42 -5.50 14.67 -15.46
CA SER A 42 -6.22 15.54 -14.53
C SER A 42 -6.10 14.93 -13.12
N LYS A 43 -4.97 15.18 -12.46
CA LYS A 43 -4.69 14.80 -11.07
C LYS A 43 -5.51 15.69 -10.16
N GLY A 44 -6.30 15.08 -9.28
CA GLY A 44 -7.18 15.82 -8.39
C GLY A 44 -7.48 15.07 -7.12
N VAL A 45 -7.79 15.83 -6.07
CA VAL A 45 -8.35 15.32 -4.83
C VAL A 45 -9.71 15.97 -4.67
N ILE A 46 -10.79 15.19 -4.72
CA ILE A 46 -12.12 15.66 -4.33
C ILE A 46 -12.37 15.23 -2.90
N PHE A 47 -12.77 16.15 -2.04
CA PHE A 47 -13.26 15.82 -0.70
C PHE A 47 -14.77 15.54 -0.77
N LEU A 48 -15.16 14.28 -0.61
CA LEU A 48 -16.55 13.89 -0.42
C LEU A 48 -16.81 13.86 1.09
N GLY A 49 -17.19 15.02 1.63
CA GLY A 49 -17.19 15.22 3.09
C GLY A 49 -15.76 15.13 3.65
N PRO A 50 -15.54 14.44 4.78
CA PRO A 50 -14.19 14.27 5.35
C PRO A 50 -13.31 13.26 4.60
N ILE A 51 -13.86 12.54 3.60
CA ILE A 51 -13.15 11.47 2.90
C ILE A 51 -12.52 12.03 1.61
N PRO A 52 -11.18 12.13 1.52
CA PRO A 52 -10.52 12.53 0.29
C PRO A 52 -10.54 11.39 -0.74
N ILE A 53 -11.06 11.66 -1.93
CA ILE A 53 -10.96 10.80 -3.11
C ILE A 53 -9.89 11.34 -4.04
N VAL A 54 -8.76 10.64 -4.07
CA VAL A 54 -7.64 10.87 -4.99
C VAL A 54 -7.92 10.17 -6.33
N TRP A 55 -7.98 10.92 -7.43
CA TRP A 55 -8.12 10.37 -8.79
C TRP A 55 -7.10 10.98 -9.74
N GLY A 56 -6.92 10.32 -10.90
CA GLY A 56 -6.04 10.83 -11.95
C GLY A 56 -4.55 10.68 -11.65
N TYR A 57 -4.18 10.02 -10.56
CA TYR A 57 -2.81 9.57 -10.35
C TYR A 57 -2.62 8.26 -11.11
N GLY A 58 -1.83 8.30 -12.18
CA GLY A 58 -1.43 7.10 -12.91
C GLY A 58 -0.62 6.12 -12.05
N LYS A 59 -0.17 5.03 -12.67
CA LYS A 59 0.53 3.92 -11.99
C LYS A 59 1.68 4.38 -11.09
N LYS A 60 2.42 5.42 -11.50
CA LYS A 60 3.52 6.01 -10.71
C LYS A 60 3.03 6.61 -9.40
N GLY A 61 1.89 7.31 -9.39
CA GLY A 61 1.33 7.89 -8.18
C GLY A 61 0.84 6.83 -7.19
N TRP A 62 0.21 5.77 -7.69
CA TRP A 62 -0.18 4.61 -6.86
C TRP A 62 1.03 3.88 -6.28
N MET A 63 2.09 3.69 -7.07
CA MET A 63 3.32 3.07 -6.59
C MET A 63 3.98 3.90 -5.47
N ILE A 64 4.05 5.23 -5.63
CA ILE A 64 4.59 6.14 -4.62
C ILE A 64 3.73 6.09 -3.34
N ALA A 65 2.41 6.17 -3.46
CA ALA A 65 1.50 6.07 -2.33
C ALA A 65 1.64 4.72 -1.59
N GLY A 66 1.79 3.62 -2.34
CA GLY A 66 2.03 2.30 -1.78
C GLY A 66 3.35 2.22 -1.01
N ILE A 67 4.44 2.74 -1.57
CA ILE A 67 5.75 2.77 -0.89
C ILE A 67 5.66 3.59 0.41
N ILE A 68 5.05 4.77 0.36
CA ILE A 68 4.87 5.63 1.54
C ILE A 68 4.02 4.92 2.60
N GLY A 69 2.90 4.31 2.21
CA GLY A 69 2.01 3.59 3.11
C GLY A 69 2.70 2.40 3.81
N VAL A 70 3.41 1.57 3.05
CA VAL A 70 4.19 0.45 3.61
C VAL A 70 5.32 0.95 4.50
N GLY A 71 6.00 2.03 4.12
CA GLY A 71 7.06 2.64 4.93
C GLY A 71 6.54 3.16 6.27
N LEU A 72 5.42 3.88 6.27
CA LEU A 72 4.77 4.35 7.49
C LEU A 72 4.30 3.19 8.38
N MET A 73 3.77 2.12 7.78
CA MET A 73 3.40 0.90 8.51
C MET A 73 4.63 0.25 9.17
N MET A 74 5.76 0.13 8.46
CA MET A 74 7.00 -0.42 9.02
C MET A 74 7.53 0.42 10.18
N ILE A 75 7.51 1.76 10.05
CA ILE A 75 7.92 2.67 11.12
C ILE A 75 7.00 2.50 12.33
N TRP A 76 5.69 2.41 12.11
CA TRP A 76 4.73 2.19 13.19
C TRP A 76 4.97 0.86 13.91
N LEU A 77 5.26 -0.22 13.18
CA LEU A 77 5.63 -1.49 13.78
C LEU A 77 6.90 -1.39 14.62
N LEU A 78 7.97 -0.76 14.11
CA LEU A 78 9.23 -0.61 14.85
C LEU A 78 9.11 0.22 16.14
N LEU A 79 8.18 1.18 16.17
CA LEU A 79 8.03 2.10 17.31
C LEU A 79 7.07 1.59 18.37
N TYR A 80 6.09 0.77 18.01
CA TYR A 80 4.97 0.40 18.88
C TYR A 80 4.80 -1.10 19.12
N PHE A 81 5.57 -1.94 18.42
CA PHE A 81 5.62 -3.40 18.61
C PHE A 81 7.07 -3.85 18.83
#